data_AF-A0A959ZP02-F1
#
_entry.id   AF-A0A959ZP02-F1
#
_cell.length_a   1.000
_cell.length_b   1.000
_cell.length_c   1.000
_cell.angle_alpha   90.00
_cell.angle_beta   90.00
_cell.angle_gamma   90.00
#
_symmetry.space_group_name_H-M   'P 1'
#
loop_
_entity.id
_entity.type
_entity.pdbx_description
1 polymer ?
#
loop_
_entity_poly.entity_id
_entity_poly.type
_entity_poly.pdbx_seq_one_letter_code
_entity_poly.pdbx_strand_id
1 'polypeptide(L)'
;MSRRIPKLTPRVAYAAIPLVDQFRPPSHDDLTRLFRSTELSQGDPGQDGVGKVKRMRAVVEYALATDRTKGARMVDQLIQRVRAVGGFRENSENYIGQGVYIELRDAFRDGSFDLTPEGELIPRLLDSVPAAEQDEVLRVYIKRIRQGASDAALVTGTGKDLLEATARRTLDRHRREYAGHDFPGTLFHAFDATGLPTPSGKLLDTANKEFSADPRDGFKEALYLLGLQINRLRNKEGTGHGRAFPSEVSDKEAKLAAEAMGLISELLLGDSE
;
A
#
# COMPACT_ATOMS: atom_id res chain seq x y z
N MET A 1 -7.98 15.23 -4.73
CA MET A 1 -6.87 15.15 -3.75
C MET A 1 -5.58 14.95 -4.53
N SER A 2 -4.56 15.78 -4.29
CA SER A 2 -3.28 15.72 -5.01
C SER A 2 -2.47 14.51 -4.52
N ARG A 3 -1.95 13.69 -5.44
CA ARG A 3 -1.06 12.56 -5.12
C ARG A 3 0.14 13.08 -4.33
N ARG A 4 0.39 12.52 -3.13
CA ARG A 4 1.53 12.92 -2.31
C ARG A 4 2.82 12.40 -2.93
N ILE A 5 3.75 13.30 -3.19
CA ILE A 5 5.03 13.00 -3.84
C ILE A 5 6.13 12.93 -2.77
N PRO A 6 6.99 11.90 -2.75
CA PRO A 6 8.08 11.80 -1.78
C PRO A 6 8.99 13.03 -1.82
N LYS A 7 9.55 13.43 -0.68
CA LYS A 7 10.55 14.51 -0.65
C LYS A 7 11.78 14.10 -1.47
N LEU A 8 12.37 15.04 -2.20
CA LEU A 8 13.65 14.81 -2.87
C LEU A 8 14.79 14.85 -1.83
N THR A 9 15.34 13.68 -1.50
CA THR A 9 16.61 13.55 -0.78
C THR A 9 17.75 13.41 -1.80
N PRO A 10 19.01 13.72 -1.44
CA PRO A 10 20.14 13.46 -2.33
C PRO A 10 20.19 12.00 -2.80
N ARG A 11 19.91 11.03 -1.92
CA ARG A 11 19.90 9.62 -2.28
C ARG A 11 18.84 9.29 -3.34
N VAL A 12 17.60 9.75 -3.16
CA VAL A 12 16.53 9.59 -4.17
C VAL A 12 16.91 10.26 -5.49
N ALA A 13 17.47 11.47 -5.41
CA ALA A 13 17.93 12.24 -6.55
C ALA A 13 18.96 11.46 -7.40
N TYR A 14 20.02 10.94 -6.78
CA TYR A 14 21.08 10.22 -7.48
C TYR A 14 20.64 8.81 -7.92
N ALA A 15 19.82 8.11 -7.12
CA ALA A 15 19.28 6.81 -7.47
C ALA A 15 18.32 6.84 -8.68
N ALA A 16 17.70 7.99 -8.96
CA ALA A 16 16.82 8.16 -10.12
C ALA A 16 17.58 8.42 -11.44
N ILE A 17 18.87 8.78 -11.41
CA ILE A 17 19.65 9.10 -12.61
C ILE A 17 19.73 7.94 -13.61
N PRO A 18 19.99 6.68 -13.20
CA PRO A 18 20.10 5.56 -14.14
C PRO A 18 18.84 5.33 -14.99
N LEU A 19 17.67 5.79 -14.54
CA LEU A 19 16.39 5.67 -15.27
C LEU A 19 16.39 6.38 -16.64
N VAL A 20 17.31 7.33 -16.89
CA VAL A 20 17.38 8.03 -18.19
C VAL A 20 18.28 7.33 -19.21
N ASP A 21 18.97 6.29 -18.80
CA ASP A 21 19.94 5.57 -19.64
C ASP A 21 19.55 4.11 -19.90
N GLN A 22 18.81 3.52 -18.95
CA GLN A 22 18.37 2.14 -18.98
C GLN A 22 17.01 2.00 -19.70
N PHE A 23 16.89 1.00 -20.59
CA PHE A 23 15.69 0.47 -21.27
C PHE A 23 14.66 1.47 -21.84
N ARG A 24 14.42 1.40 -23.16
CA ARG A 24 13.64 2.40 -23.94
C ARG A 24 13.78 3.82 -23.37
N PRO A 25 15.03 4.30 -23.20
CA PRO A 25 15.28 5.46 -22.38
C PRO A 25 14.61 6.70 -22.98
N PRO A 26 14.20 7.68 -22.15
CA PRO A 26 13.64 8.92 -22.64
C PRO A 26 14.60 9.57 -23.65
N SER A 27 14.04 10.06 -24.76
CA SER A 27 14.80 10.85 -25.73
C SER A 27 15.28 12.16 -25.11
N HIS A 28 16.23 12.83 -25.76
CA HIS A 28 16.65 14.17 -25.35
C HIS A 28 15.47 15.16 -25.29
N ASP A 29 14.50 15.01 -26.21
CA ASP A 29 13.29 15.82 -26.23
C ASP A 29 12.34 15.46 -25.07
N ASP A 30 12.25 14.19 -24.69
CA ASP A 30 11.45 13.76 -23.53
C ASP A 30 11.96 14.36 -22.23
N LEU A 31 13.29 14.45 -22.07
CA LEU A 31 13.93 15.11 -20.95
C LEU A 31 13.70 16.61 -20.98
N THR A 32 13.85 17.26 -22.13
CA THR A 32 13.54 18.70 -22.28
C THR A 32 12.09 19.00 -21.89
N ARG A 33 11.15 18.16 -22.32
CA ARG A 33 9.72 18.27 -21.95
C ARG A 33 9.50 18.06 -20.47
N LEU A 34 10.15 17.07 -19.86
CA LEU A 34 10.08 16.79 -18.42
C LEU A 34 10.62 17.96 -17.59
N PHE A 35 11.79 18.49 -17.93
CA PHE A 35 12.38 19.62 -17.19
C PHE A 35 11.48 20.86 -17.29
N ARG A 36 10.91 21.12 -18.47
CA ARG A 36 9.95 22.21 -18.68
C ARG A 36 8.66 22.01 -17.89
N SER A 37 8.06 20.82 -17.89
CA SER A 37 6.81 20.55 -17.16
C SER A 37 6.97 20.65 -15.64
N THR A 38 8.20 20.54 -15.14
CA THR A 38 8.51 20.71 -13.71
C THR A 38 9.16 22.05 -13.35
N GLU A 39 9.27 22.96 -14.33
CA GLU A 39 9.88 24.29 -14.16
C GLU A 39 11.35 24.24 -13.68
N LEU A 40 12.12 23.27 -14.18
CA LEU A 40 13.53 23.03 -13.85
C LEU A 40 14.48 23.24 -15.03
N SER A 41 14.00 23.77 -16.16
CA SER A 41 14.81 23.96 -17.39
C SER A 41 16.06 24.81 -17.18
N GLN A 42 16.11 25.67 -16.16
CA GLN A 42 17.29 26.49 -15.86
C GLN A 42 18.50 25.65 -15.41
N GLY A 43 18.27 24.45 -14.86
CA GLY A 43 19.33 23.52 -14.49
C GLY A 43 19.80 22.62 -15.63
N ASP A 44 19.15 22.67 -16.80
CA ASP A 44 19.48 21.82 -17.94
C ASP A 44 20.59 22.45 -18.78
N PRO A 45 21.77 21.81 -18.93
CA PRO A 45 22.87 22.33 -19.75
C PRO A 45 22.60 22.27 -21.26
N GLY A 46 21.43 21.78 -21.68
CA GLY A 46 21.06 21.60 -23.07
C GLY A 46 21.54 20.26 -23.64
N GLN A 47 21.21 20.02 -24.91
CA GLN A 47 21.49 18.75 -25.59
C GLN A 47 22.76 18.77 -26.47
N ASP A 48 23.37 19.94 -26.67
CA ASP A 48 24.51 20.12 -27.58
C ASP A 48 25.78 19.49 -26.99
N GLY A 49 26.07 18.25 -27.40
CA GLY A 49 27.24 17.49 -26.94
C GLY A 49 27.14 16.97 -25.50
N VAL A 50 25.96 17.02 -24.87
CA VAL A 50 25.75 16.59 -23.48
C VAL A 50 24.82 15.38 -23.41
N GLY A 51 25.35 14.25 -22.93
CA GLY A 51 24.58 13.02 -22.74
C GLY A 51 23.46 13.13 -21.70
N LYS A 52 22.42 12.29 -21.84
CA LYS A 52 21.22 12.26 -20.98
C LYS A 52 21.52 12.18 -19.49
N VAL A 53 22.45 11.30 -19.10
CA VAL A 53 22.89 11.13 -17.70
C VAL A 53 23.46 12.43 -17.14
N LYS A 54 24.28 13.13 -17.93
CA LYS A 54 24.89 14.41 -17.53
C LYS A 54 23.84 15.52 -17.42
N ARG A 55 22.86 15.55 -18.32
CA ARG A 55 21.70 16.46 -18.23
C ARG A 55 20.88 16.20 -16.97
N MET A 56 20.48 14.95 -16.74
CA MET A 56 19.69 14.56 -15.55
C MET A 56 20.44 14.90 -14.26
N ARG A 57 21.75 14.63 -14.19
CA ARG A 57 22.59 15.00 -13.04
C ARG A 57 22.55 16.50 -12.76
N ALA A 58 22.78 17.33 -13.78
CA ALA A 58 22.80 18.79 -13.63
C ALA A 58 21.44 19.33 -13.14
N VAL A 59 20.33 18.84 -13.70
CA VAL A 59 18.98 19.27 -13.29
C VAL A 59 18.65 18.81 -11.87
N VAL A 60 19.03 17.59 -11.49
CA VAL A 60 18.83 17.07 -10.12
C VAL A 60 19.63 17.89 -9.12
N GLU A 61 20.89 18.21 -9.41
CA GLU A 61 21.75 19.05 -8.56
C GLU A 61 21.18 20.46 -8.41
N TYR A 62 20.72 21.06 -9.51
CA TYR A 62 20.01 22.34 -9.50
C TYR A 62 18.75 22.29 -8.62
N ALA A 63 17.93 21.25 -8.74
CA ALA A 63 16.71 21.10 -7.96
C ALA A 63 17.00 20.89 -6.46
N LEU A 64 18.05 20.15 -6.11
CA LEU A 64 18.48 19.97 -4.72
C LEU A 64 18.89 21.29 -4.05
N ALA A 65 19.47 22.21 -4.84
CA ALA A 65 19.95 23.52 -4.39
C ALA A 65 18.86 24.61 -4.37
N THR A 66 17.85 24.53 -5.25
CA THR A 66 16.89 25.62 -5.46
C THR A 66 15.48 25.27 -5.01
N ASP A 67 14.90 24.16 -5.50
CA ASP A 67 13.53 23.74 -5.20
C ASP A 67 13.40 22.21 -5.23
N ARG A 68 13.48 21.62 -4.04
CA ARG A 68 13.34 20.16 -3.85
C ARG A 68 11.93 19.66 -4.15
N THR A 69 10.91 20.51 -4.11
CA THR A 69 9.53 20.13 -4.43
C THR A 69 9.40 19.95 -5.94
N LYS A 70 9.95 20.86 -6.74
CA LYS A 70 10.03 20.70 -8.20
C LYS A 70 10.81 19.45 -8.59
N GLY A 71 11.95 19.22 -7.94
CA GLY A 71 12.76 18.03 -8.20
C GLY A 71 12.07 16.73 -7.80
N ALA A 72 11.34 16.71 -6.69
CA ALA A 72 10.51 15.58 -6.29
C ALA A 72 9.43 15.26 -7.36
N ARG A 73 8.75 16.28 -7.89
CA ARG A 73 7.78 16.11 -8.99
C ARG A 73 8.41 15.55 -10.25
N MET A 74 9.65 15.97 -10.56
CA MET A 74 10.38 15.47 -11.72
C MET A 74 10.70 13.98 -11.60
N VAL A 75 11.22 13.55 -10.44
CA VAL A 75 11.51 12.13 -10.18
C VAL A 75 10.25 11.28 -10.22
N ASP A 76 9.14 11.75 -9.63
CA ASP A 76 7.85 11.04 -9.69
C ASP A 76 7.32 10.95 -11.13
N GLN A 77 7.38 12.02 -11.92
CA GLN A 77 7.00 11.96 -13.35
C GLN A 77 7.89 11.01 -14.16
N LEU A 78 9.19 10.94 -13.86
CA LEU A 78 10.11 9.99 -14.51
C LEU A 78 9.74 8.54 -14.18
N ILE A 79 9.51 8.24 -12.90
CA ILE A 79 9.05 6.91 -12.44
C ILE A 79 7.73 6.54 -13.09
N GLN A 80 6.77 7.47 -13.20
CA GLN A 80 5.49 7.22 -13.87
C GLN A 80 5.68 6.88 -15.36
N ARG A 81 6.62 7.51 -16.06
CA ARG A 81 6.93 7.18 -17.47
C ARG A 81 7.55 5.80 -17.62
N VAL A 82 8.54 5.48 -16.77
CA VAL A 82 9.17 4.14 -16.73
C VAL A 82 8.11 3.07 -16.45
N ARG A 83 7.23 3.32 -15.48
CA ARG A 83 6.10 2.45 -15.16
C ARG A 83 5.14 2.25 -16.33
N ALA A 84 4.80 3.31 -17.05
CA ALA A 84 3.84 3.26 -18.16
C ALA A 84 4.28 2.32 -19.30
N VAL A 85 5.60 2.11 -19.46
CA VAL A 85 6.17 1.18 -20.44
C VAL A 85 6.52 -0.19 -19.83
N GLY A 86 6.16 -0.45 -18.57
CA GLY A 86 6.42 -1.72 -17.90
C GLY A 86 7.79 -1.85 -17.25
N GLY A 87 8.55 -0.76 -17.12
CA GLY A 87 9.97 -0.83 -16.75
C GLY A 87 10.30 -1.33 -15.33
N PHE A 88 9.31 -1.54 -14.46
CA PHE A 88 9.53 -2.17 -13.15
C PHE A 88 9.20 -3.67 -13.12
N ARG A 89 8.51 -4.20 -14.15
CA ARG A 89 8.12 -5.60 -14.21
C ARG A 89 9.28 -6.44 -14.74
N GLU A 90 9.74 -7.42 -13.97
CA GLU A 90 10.87 -8.29 -14.34
C GLU A 90 10.65 -9.02 -15.68
N ASN A 91 9.40 -9.40 -15.98
CA ASN A 91 9.03 -10.07 -17.22
C ASN A 91 8.86 -9.11 -18.42
N SER A 92 9.12 -7.81 -18.26
CA SER A 92 9.01 -6.83 -19.34
C SER A 92 10.34 -6.68 -20.09
N GLU A 93 10.27 -6.58 -21.41
CA GLU A 93 11.42 -6.18 -22.24
C GLU A 93 11.99 -4.79 -21.87
N ASN A 94 11.21 -3.97 -21.16
CA ASN A 94 11.61 -2.64 -20.71
C ASN A 94 12.14 -2.62 -19.26
N TYR A 95 12.30 -3.77 -18.61
CA TYR A 95 12.69 -3.86 -17.20
C TYR A 95 14.01 -3.15 -16.92
N ILE A 96 14.03 -2.17 -16.00
CA ILE A 96 15.19 -1.33 -15.67
C ILE A 96 16.40 -2.08 -15.09
N GLY A 97 16.25 -3.38 -14.83
CA GLY A 97 17.25 -4.22 -14.19
C GLY A 97 17.14 -4.20 -12.66
N GLN A 98 17.44 -5.34 -12.06
CA GLN A 98 17.26 -5.57 -10.63
C GLN A 98 18.11 -4.64 -9.76
N GLY A 99 19.35 -4.36 -10.17
CA GLY A 99 20.24 -3.46 -9.43
C GLY A 99 19.69 -2.03 -9.34
N VAL A 100 19.16 -1.49 -10.44
CA VAL A 100 18.58 -0.14 -10.47
C VAL A 100 17.30 -0.08 -9.65
N TYR A 101 16.44 -1.11 -9.78
CA TYR A 101 15.23 -1.20 -8.98
C TYR A 101 15.53 -1.24 -7.47
N ILE A 102 16.45 -2.10 -7.04
CA ILE A 102 16.82 -2.23 -5.61
C ILE A 102 17.38 -0.92 -5.07
N GLU A 103 18.32 -0.28 -5.77
CA GLU A 103 18.92 0.98 -5.30
C GLU A 103 17.88 2.10 -5.20
N LEU A 104 17.01 2.22 -6.21
CA LEU A 104 15.94 3.23 -6.21
C LEU A 104 14.94 2.98 -5.09
N ARG A 105 14.53 1.72 -4.89
CA ARG A 105 13.65 1.32 -3.79
C ARG A 105 14.26 1.65 -2.44
N ASP A 106 15.52 1.27 -2.22
CA ASP A 106 16.21 1.49 -0.96
C ASP A 106 16.43 2.99 -0.69
N ALA A 107 16.65 3.79 -1.74
CA ALA A 107 16.68 5.26 -1.63
C ALA A 107 15.35 5.87 -1.18
N PHE A 108 14.21 5.34 -1.64
CA PHE A 108 12.89 5.77 -1.15
C PHE A 108 12.63 5.29 0.28
N ARG A 109 13.13 4.09 0.64
CA ARG A 109 12.98 3.49 1.97
C ARG A 109 13.72 4.23 3.08
N ASP A 110 14.78 4.97 2.75
CA ASP A 110 15.40 5.94 3.67
C ASP A 110 14.44 7.06 4.06
N GLY A 111 13.45 7.33 3.21
CA GLY A 111 12.31 8.16 3.54
C GLY A 111 11.11 7.33 3.99
N SER A 112 9.97 8.00 4.13
CA SER A 112 8.70 7.35 4.46
C SER A 112 8.01 6.76 3.23
N PHE A 113 8.73 6.27 2.21
CA PHE A 113 8.13 5.69 0.99
C PHE A 113 8.80 4.37 0.59
N ASP A 114 8.07 3.51 -0.11
CA ASP A 114 8.55 2.28 -0.74
C ASP A 114 8.21 2.32 -2.23
N LEU A 115 9.04 1.69 -3.05
CA LEU A 115 8.82 1.54 -4.49
C LEU A 115 8.46 0.07 -4.79
N THR A 116 7.23 -0.17 -5.23
CA THR A 116 6.74 -1.53 -5.49
C THR A 116 7.34 -2.11 -6.79
N PRO A 117 7.31 -3.44 -6.98
CA PRO A 117 7.70 -4.08 -8.25
C PRO A 117 6.87 -3.61 -9.46
N GLU A 118 5.69 -3.02 -9.25
CA GLU A 118 4.86 -2.42 -10.31
C GLU A 118 5.19 -0.94 -10.57
N GLY A 119 6.20 -0.39 -9.90
CA GLY A 119 6.63 1.00 -10.04
C GLY A 119 5.76 2.01 -9.29
N GLU A 120 5.00 1.58 -8.28
CA GLU A 120 4.20 2.49 -7.45
C GLU A 120 5.00 3.00 -6.26
N LEU A 121 4.91 4.30 -5.99
CA LEU A 121 5.47 4.91 -4.77
C LEU A 121 4.38 4.94 -3.69
N ILE A 122 4.61 4.22 -2.60
CA ILE A 122 3.67 4.10 -1.48
C ILE A 122 4.32 4.59 -0.20
N PRO A 123 3.62 5.26 0.73
CA PRO A 123 4.22 5.62 2.01
C PRO A 123 4.55 4.38 2.85
N ARG A 124 5.76 4.25 3.43
CA ARG A 124 6.09 3.21 4.42
C ARG A 124 5.36 3.48 5.74
N LEU A 125 4.92 2.41 6.40
CA LEU A 125 4.04 2.43 7.57
C LEU A 125 4.40 3.45 8.67
N LEU A 126 3.41 4.31 8.90
CA LEU A 126 2.81 4.91 10.12
C LEU A 126 3.67 5.54 11.22
N ASP A 127 4.78 4.96 11.67
CA ASP A 127 5.55 5.55 12.78
C ASP A 127 6.21 6.89 12.38
N SER A 128 6.43 7.08 11.09
CA SER A 128 6.95 8.33 10.51
C SER A 128 5.88 9.20 9.83
N VAL A 129 4.61 8.75 9.82
CA VAL A 129 3.51 9.49 9.20
C VAL A 129 2.81 10.34 10.27
N PRO A 130 2.74 11.68 10.11
CA PRO A 130 2.01 12.55 11.02
C PRO A 130 0.57 12.05 11.26
N ALA A 131 0.10 12.12 12.50
CA ALA A 131 -1.24 11.64 12.90
C ALA A 131 -2.39 12.18 12.05
N ALA A 132 -2.23 13.38 11.46
CA ALA A 132 -3.22 13.99 10.57
C ALA A 132 -3.43 13.20 9.25
N GLU A 133 -2.48 12.36 8.86
CA GLU A 133 -2.41 11.75 7.52
C GLU A 133 -2.51 10.21 7.57
N GLN A 134 -2.49 9.63 8.78
CA GLN A 134 -2.50 8.18 8.99
C GLN A 134 -3.77 7.53 8.40
N ASP A 135 -4.94 8.17 8.50
CA ASP A 135 -6.20 7.64 7.97
C ASP A 135 -6.18 7.48 6.44
N GLU A 136 -5.57 8.44 5.72
CA GLU A 136 -5.47 8.39 4.27
C GLU A 136 -4.51 7.27 3.83
N VAL A 137 -3.37 7.15 4.51
CA VAL A 137 -2.38 6.08 4.28
C VAL A 137 -3.01 4.71 4.52
N LEU A 138 -3.70 4.52 5.65
CA LEU A 138 -4.39 3.27 5.98
C LEU A 138 -5.42 2.87 4.90
N ARG A 139 -6.19 3.82 4.36
CA ARG A 139 -7.16 3.54 3.28
C ARG A 139 -6.51 3.07 1.98
N VAL A 140 -5.37 3.65 1.61
CA VAL A 140 -4.60 3.21 0.42
C VAL A 140 -4.13 1.77 0.59
N TYR A 141 -3.62 1.41 1.76
CA TYR A 141 -3.20 0.05 2.07
C TYR A 141 -4.36 -0.96 2.04
N ILE A 142 -5.48 -0.64 2.68
CA ILE A 142 -6.70 -1.48 2.64
C ILE A 142 -7.14 -1.74 1.20
N LYS A 143 -7.11 -0.71 0.35
CA LYS A 143 -7.49 -0.84 -1.06
C LYS A 143 -6.57 -1.81 -1.83
N ARG A 144 -5.25 -1.77 -1.59
CA ARG A 144 -4.30 -2.66 -2.29
C ARG A 144 -4.42 -4.12 -1.85
N ILE A 145 -4.59 -4.37 -0.55
CA ILE A 145 -4.82 -5.74 -0.05
C ILE A 145 -6.07 -6.34 -0.70
N ARG A 146 -7.15 -5.55 -0.83
CA ARG A 146 -8.39 -5.97 -1.51
C ARG A 146 -8.23 -6.19 -3.02
N GLN A 147 -7.19 -5.64 -3.64
CA GLN A 147 -6.93 -5.73 -5.08
C GLN A 147 -5.95 -6.86 -5.43
N GLY A 148 -5.59 -7.73 -4.48
CA GLY A 148 -4.80 -8.94 -4.75
C GLY A 148 -3.31 -8.68 -5.00
N ALA A 149 -2.68 -7.82 -4.19
CA ALA A 149 -1.22 -7.69 -4.22
C ALA A 149 -0.57 -9.00 -3.72
N SER A 150 -0.02 -9.78 -4.65
CA SER A 150 0.57 -11.12 -4.48
C SER A 150 1.91 -11.16 -3.71
N ASP A 151 2.21 -10.13 -2.91
CA ASP A 151 3.47 -10.06 -2.18
C ASP A 151 3.40 -10.93 -0.91
N ALA A 152 4.04 -12.11 -0.94
CA ALA A 152 4.24 -12.95 0.23
C ALA A 152 4.99 -12.21 1.37
N ALA A 153 5.74 -11.14 1.05
CA ALA A 153 6.35 -10.22 2.00
C ALA A 153 5.32 -9.26 2.68
N LEU A 154 4.20 -8.96 2.01
CA LEU A 154 3.08 -8.19 2.57
C LEU A 154 2.34 -9.02 3.64
N VAL A 155 2.20 -10.32 3.39
CA VAL A 155 1.34 -11.25 4.15
C VAL A 155 1.86 -11.57 5.55
N THR A 156 3.18 -11.51 5.79
CA THR A 156 3.77 -11.93 7.07
C THR A 156 4.40 -10.79 7.88
N GLY A 157 4.88 -9.73 7.22
CA GLY A 157 5.40 -8.52 7.88
C GLY A 157 4.35 -7.41 8.00
N THR A 158 3.76 -6.99 6.88
CA THR A 158 2.96 -5.75 6.84
C THR A 158 1.47 -5.91 7.19
N GLY A 159 0.91 -7.13 7.12
CA GLY A 159 -0.49 -7.38 7.49
C GLY A 159 -0.74 -7.17 8.98
N LYS A 160 0.20 -7.64 9.81
CA LYS A 160 0.24 -7.33 11.24
C LYS A 160 0.40 -5.83 11.46
N ASP A 161 1.36 -5.20 10.78
CA ASP A 161 1.59 -3.74 10.90
C ASP A 161 0.34 -2.94 10.51
N LEU A 162 -0.40 -3.34 9.48
CA LEU A 162 -1.59 -2.63 9.04
C LEU A 162 -2.73 -2.76 10.04
N LEU A 163 -3.06 -3.98 10.47
CA LEU A 163 -4.19 -4.19 11.37
C LEU A 163 -3.88 -3.65 12.78
N GLU A 164 -2.65 -3.85 13.26
CA GLU A 164 -2.17 -3.30 14.53
C GLU A 164 -2.17 -1.77 14.50
N ALA A 165 -1.66 -1.15 13.43
CA ALA A 165 -1.63 0.29 13.35
C ALA A 165 -3.01 0.91 13.06
N THR A 166 -3.92 0.18 12.39
CA THR A 166 -5.35 0.56 12.31
C THR A 166 -5.98 0.53 13.70
N ALA A 167 -5.67 -0.48 14.52
CA ALA A 167 -6.17 -0.59 15.87
C ALA A 167 -5.62 0.53 16.77
N ARG A 168 -4.31 0.78 16.75
CA ARG A 168 -3.68 1.90 17.48
C ARG A 168 -4.26 3.25 17.05
N ARG A 169 -4.38 3.49 15.74
CA ARG A 169 -4.98 4.73 15.22
C ARG A 169 -6.44 4.91 15.67
N THR A 170 -7.19 3.82 15.73
CA THR A 170 -8.55 3.83 16.28
C THR A 170 -8.54 4.27 17.74
N LEU A 171 -7.67 3.70 18.57
CA LEU A 171 -7.53 4.08 19.97
C LEU A 171 -7.16 5.57 20.14
N ASP A 172 -6.19 6.05 19.37
CA ASP A 172 -5.78 7.47 19.37
C ASP A 172 -6.95 8.40 19.03
N ARG A 173 -7.72 8.07 17.98
CA ARG A 173 -8.86 8.87 17.53
C ARG A 173 -9.97 8.94 18.59
N HIS A 174 -10.11 7.87 19.38
CA HIS A 174 -11.07 7.77 20.47
C HIS A 174 -10.50 8.24 21.82
N ARG A 175 -9.26 8.76 21.86
CA ARG A 175 -8.56 9.23 23.07
C ARG A 175 -8.54 8.17 24.19
N ARG A 176 -8.38 6.90 23.81
CA ARG A 176 -8.24 5.79 24.76
C ARG A 176 -6.75 5.57 25.02
N GLU A 177 -6.33 5.75 26.27
CA GLU A 177 -4.99 5.35 26.69
C GLU A 177 -4.92 3.82 26.77
N TYR A 178 -4.01 3.21 26.02
CA TYR A 178 -3.76 1.78 26.06
C TYR A 178 -2.25 1.52 26.06
N ALA A 179 -1.76 0.89 27.12
CA ALA A 179 -0.35 0.58 27.32
C ALA A 179 0.02 -0.86 26.93
N GLY A 180 -0.91 -1.64 26.37
CA GLY A 180 -0.62 -3.03 26.05
C GLY A 180 0.29 -3.17 24.83
N HIS A 181 1.16 -4.16 24.89
CA HIS A 181 2.21 -4.40 23.91
C HIS A 181 1.91 -5.56 22.96
N ASP A 182 0.78 -6.25 23.15
CA ASP A 182 0.37 -7.40 22.35
C ASP A 182 -0.76 -7.04 21.37
N PHE A 183 -0.72 -7.70 20.22
CA PHE A 183 -1.69 -7.50 19.15
C PHE A 183 -3.14 -7.86 19.57
N PRO A 184 -3.41 -8.99 20.25
CA PRO A 184 -4.76 -9.35 20.67
C PRO A 184 -5.43 -8.30 21.55
N GLY A 185 -4.72 -7.80 22.58
CA GLY A 185 -5.24 -6.76 23.46
C GLY A 185 -5.47 -5.45 22.71
N THR A 186 -4.54 -5.04 21.84
CA THR A 186 -4.69 -3.83 21.01
C THR A 186 -5.95 -3.90 20.14
N LEU A 187 -6.20 -5.04 19.50
CA LEU A 187 -7.37 -5.25 18.66
C LEU A 187 -8.68 -5.25 19.47
N PHE A 188 -8.70 -5.90 20.64
CA PHE A 188 -9.85 -5.91 21.55
C PHE A 188 -10.26 -4.49 21.94
N HIS A 189 -9.30 -3.66 22.38
CA HIS A 189 -9.59 -2.29 22.78
C HIS A 189 -10.04 -1.41 21.62
N ALA A 190 -9.54 -1.65 20.40
CA ALA A 190 -10.02 -0.92 19.22
C ALA A 190 -11.48 -1.26 18.87
N PHE A 191 -11.89 -2.53 19.04
CA PHE A 191 -13.29 -2.94 18.89
C PHE A 191 -14.17 -2.30 19.97
N ASP A 192 -13.75 -2.34 21.23
CA ASP A 192 -14.45 -1.67 22.35
C ASP A 192 -14.61 -0.17 22.09
N ALA A 193 -13.53 0.52 21.69
CA ALA A 193 -13.54 1.95 21.42
C ALA A 193 -14.52 2.36 20.29
N THR A 194 -14.80 1.44 19.36
CA THR A 194 -15.71 1.67 18.22
C THR A 194 -17.14 1.14 18.46
N GLY A 195 -17.41 0.52 19.62
CA GLY A 195 -18.69 -0.10 19.93
C GLY A 195 -18.95 -1.39 19.12
N LEU A 196 -17.90 -2.00 18.55
CA LEU A 196 -18.03 -3.26 17.85
C LEU A 196 -18.09 -4.42 18.86
N PRO A 197 -18.94 -5.44 18.63
CA PRO A 197 -19.05 -6.57 19.54
C PRO A 197 -17.76 -7.40 19.53
N THR A 198 -17.30 -7.77 20.72
CA THR A 198 -16.21 -8.74 20.90
C THR A 198 -16.74 -10.04 21.51
N PRO A 199 -16.14 -11.19 21.17
CA PRO A 199 -16.46 -12.45 21.83
C PRO A 199 -16.23 -12.36 23.35
N SER A 200 -17.08 -13.02 24.14
CA SER A 200 -16.85 -13.12 25.59
C SER A 200 -15.51 -13.81 25.90
N GLY A 201 -14.88 -13.49 27.03
CA GLY A 201 -13.61 -14.11 27.44
C GLY A 201 -13.66 -15.65 27.44
N LYS A 202 -14.78 -16.24 27.89
CA LYS A 202 -14.99 -17.69 27.82
C LYS A 202 -14.95 -18.24 26.40
N LEU A 203 -15.54 -17.52 25.45
CA LEU A 203 -15.54 -17.93 24.05
C LEU A 203 -14.14 -17.80 23.42
N LEU A 204 -13.36 -16.79 23.80
CA LEU A 204 -11.97 -16.64 23.39
C LEU A 204 -11.09 -17.77 23.95
N ASP A 205 -11.26 -18.10 25.23
CA ASP A 205 -10.52 -19.19 25.87
C ASP A 205 -10.83 -20.55 25.23
N THR A 206 -12.09 -20.80 24.90
CA THR A 206 -12.49 -22.01 24.16
C THR A 206 -11.92 -21.99 22.75
N ALA A 207 -12.04 -20.89 22.01
CA ALA A 207 -11.48 -20.79 20.67
C ALA A 207 -9.96 -21.06 20.68
N ASN A 208 -9.21 -20.49 21.61
CA ASN A 208 -7.76 -20.72 21.73
C ASN A 208 -7.38 -22.19 22.03
N LYS A 209 -8.31 -23.01 22.54
CA LYS A 209 -8.10 -24.44 22.81
C LYS A 209 -8.57 -25.34 21.67
N GLU A 210 -9.64 -24.95 20.99
CA GLU A 210 -10.30 -25.76 19.96
C GLU A 210 -9.75 -25.50 18.56
N PHE A 211 -9.20 -24.31 18.30
CA PHE A 211 -8.52 -24.03 17.03
C PHE A 211 -7.25 -24.87 16.90
N SER A 212 -6.93 -25.22 15.66
CA SER A 212 -5.68 -25.93 15.34
C SER A 212 -4.47 -25.16 15.84
N ALA A 213 -3.52 -25.89 16.44
CA ALA A 213 -2.23 -25.36 16.85
C ALA A 213 -1.35 -24.99 15.64
N ASP A 214 -1.64 -25.53 14.44
CA ASP A 214 -1.03 -25.05 13.19
C ASP A 214 -1.72 -23.73 12.77
N PRO A 215 -1.00 -22.59 12.73
CA PRO A 215 -1.56 -21.31 12.32
C PRO A 215 -2.21 -21.32 10.94
N ARG A 216 -1.77 -22.20 10.03
CA ARG A 216 -2.36 -22.32 8.68
C ARG A 216 -3.75 -22.92 8.74
N ASP A 217 -3.92 -23.97 9.53
CA ASP A 217 -5.22 -24.62 9.70
C ASP A 217 -6.16 -23.77 10.55
N GLY A 218 -5.64 -23.16 11.61
CA GLY A 218 -6.41 -22.21 12.42
C GLY A 218 -6.91 -21.01 11.61
N PHE A 219 -6.12 -20.51 10.66
CA PHE A 219 -6.58 -19.48 9.72
C PHE A 219 -7.74 -19.95 8.85
N LYS A 220 -7.69 -21.17 8.30
CA LYS A 220 -8.78 -21.77 7.50
C LYS A 220 -10.03 -22.00 8.34
N GLU A 221 -9.90 -22.46 9.58
CA GLU A 221 -11.00 -22.61 10.53
C GLU A 221 -11.69 -21.27 10.82
N ALA A 222 -10.92 -20.18 10.98
CA ALA A 222 -11.46 -18.84 11.17
C ALA A 222 -12.27 -18.37 9.95
N LEU A 223 -11.76 -18.63 8.74
CA LEU A 223 -12.47 -18.33 7.49
C LEU A 223 -13.77 -19.13 7.36
N TYR A 224 -13.75 -20.41 7.74
CA TYR A 224 -14.96 -21.23 7.78
C TYR A 224 -16.02 -20.65 8.72
N LEU A 225 -15.63 -20.30 9.95
CA LEU A 225 -16.55 -19.70 10.93
C LEU A 225 -17.08 -18.34 10.47
N LEU A 226 -16.25 -17.52 9.81
CA LEU A 226 -16.68 -16.27 9.19
C LEU A 226 -17.76 -16.53 8.12
N GLY A 227 -17.56 -17.54 7.27
CA GLY A 227 -18.55 -17.98 6.28
C GLY A 227 -19.88 -18.38 6.92
N LEU A 228 -19.86 -19.10 8.04
CA LEU A 228 -21.07 -19.44 8.79
C LEU A 228 -21.81 -18.21 9.32
N GLN A 229 -21.09 -17.21 9.85
CA GLN A 229 -21.72 -15.96 10.32
C GLN A 229 -22.29 -15.13 9.18
N ILE A 230 -21.61 -15.07 8.03
CA ILE A 230 -22.14 -14.38 6.83
C ILE A 230 -23.41 -15.07 6.34
N ASN A 231 -23.45 -16.41 6.31
CA ASN A 231 -24.66 -17.15 5.95
C ASN A 231 -25.81 -16.89 6.95
N ARG A 232 -25.51 -16.79 8.25
CA ARG A 232 -26.51 -16.40 9.27
C ARG A 232 -27.02 -14.98 9.04
N LEU A 233 -26.13 -14.02 8.77
CA LEU A 233 -26.49 -12.64 8.44
C LEU A 233 -27.39 -12.62 7.21
N ARG A 234 -27.03 -13.32 6.14
CA ARG A 234 -27.84 -13.47 4.92
C ARG A 234 -29.20 -14.10 5.20
N ASN A 235 -29.29 -15.14 6.03
CA ASN A 235 -30.56 -15.80 6.31
C ASN A 235 -31.47 -14.92 7.19
N LYS A 236 -30.86 -14.09 8.06
CA LYS A 236 -31.59 -13.15 8.90
C LYS A 236 -32.05 -11.91 8.12
N GLU A 237 -31.22 -11.37 7.22
CA GLU A 237 -31.41 -10.04 6.61
C GLU A 237 -31.53 -10.05 5.07
N GLY A 238 -31.32 -11.20 4.44
CA GLY A 238 -31.31 -11.34 2.99
C GLY A 238 -32.69 -11.22 2.38
N THR A 239 -32.76 -10.52 1.26
CA THR A 239 -33.95 -10.35 0.45
C THR A 239 -34.16 -11.54 -0.48
N GLY A 240 -34.38 -12.73 0.07
CA GLY A 240 -35.04 -13.80 -0.70
C GLY A 240 -36.45 -13.34 -1.09
N HIS A 241 -36.95 -13.77 -2.27
CA HIS A 241 -38.28 -13.41 -2.76
C HIS A 241 -39.36 -13.55 -1.66
N GLY A 242 -39.86 -12.41 -1.17
CA GLY A 242 -41.06 -12.38 -0.30
C GLY A 242 -40.95 -11.72 1.07
N ARG A 243 -39.88 -11.00 1.44
CA ARG A 243 -39.89 -10.24 2.70
C ARG A 243 -40.48 -8.83 2.56
N ALA A 244 -41.40 -8.50 3.47
CA ALA A 244 -42.17 -7.26 3.50
C ALA A 244 -41.44 -6.06 4.15
N PHE A 245 -40.27 -6.27 4.74
CA PHE A 245 -39.51 -5.24 5.44
C PHE A 245 -38.15 -4.99 4.79
N PRO A 246 -37.68 -3.73 4.74
CA PRO A 246 -36.36 -3.39 4.23
C PRO A 246 -35.26 -4.00 5.10
N SER A 247 -34.14 -4.38 4.48
CA SER A 247 -32.97 -4.92 5.18
C SER A 247 -32.38 -3.89 6.13
N GLU A 248 -31.97 -4.31 7.34
CA GLU A 248 -31.27 -3.45 8.30
C GLU A 248 -29.74 -3.44 8.07
N VAL A 249 -29.25 -4.20 7.08
CA VAL A 249 -27.83 -4.30 6.74
C VAL A 249 -27.35 -3.03 6.07
N SER A 250 -26.30 -2.42 6.63
CA SER A 250 -25.66 -1.25 6.03
C SER A 250 -24.85 -1.61 4.78
N ASP A 251 -24.66 -0.65 3.87
CA ASP A 251 -23.81 -0.82 2.68
C ASP A 251 -22.39 -1.32 3.02
N LYS A 252 -21.86 -0.89 4.18
CA LYS A 252 -20.54 -1.31 4.66
C LYS A 252 -20.53 -2.78 5.05
N GLU A 253 -21.54 -3.26 5.78
CA GLU A 253 -21.67 -4.66 6.17
C GLU A 253 -21.88 -5.56 4.95
N ALA A 254 -22.75 -5.15 4.02
CA ALA A 254 -22.97 -5.86 2.77
C ALA A 254 -21.67 -6.00 1.96
N LYS A 255 -20.91 -4.91 1.84
CA LYS A 255 -19.61 -4.92 1.15
C LYS A 255 -18.59 -5.82 1.84
N LEU A 256 -18.45 -5.74 3.16
CA LEU A 256 -17.51 -6.58 3.91
C LEU A 256 -17.88 -8.06 3.82
N ALA A 257 -19.18 -8.40 3.90
CA ALA A 257 -19.66 -9.75 3.72
C ALA A 257 -19.37 -10.28 2.31
N ALA A 258 -19.59 -9.47 1.27
CA ALA A 258 -19.28 -9.84 -0.11
C ALA A 258 -17.77 -10.07 -0.33
N GLU A 259 -16.91 -9.19 0.19
CA GLU A 259 -15.46 -9.33 0.12
C GLU A 259 -14.99 -10.61 0.84
N ALA A 260 -15.52 -10.88 2.05
CA ALA A 260 -15.20 -12.10 2.80
C ALA A 260 -15.68 -13.38 2.10
N MET A 261 -16.86 -13.36 1.46
CA MET A 261 -17.31 -14.49 0.62
C MET A 261 -16.39 -14.71 -0.58
N GLY A 262 -15.86 -13.64 -1.17
CA GLY A 262 -14.84 -13.73 -2.24
C GLY A 262 -13.58 -14.44 -1.76
N LEU A 263 -13.02 -14.03 -0.61
CA LEU A 263 -11.83 -14.66 -0.01
C LEU A 263 -12.05 -16.15 0.28
N ILE A 264 -13.20 -16.50 0.85
CA ILE A 264 -13.53 -17.91 1.15
C ILE A 264 -13.72 -18.71 -0.13
N SER A 265 -14.37 -18.14 -1.15
CA SER A 265 -14.57 -18.80 -2.44
C SER A 265 -13.24 -19.04 -3.15
N GLU A 266 -12.33 -18.07 -3.11
CA GLU A 266 -10.96 -18.20 -3.63
C GLU A 266 -10.19 -19.30 -2.90
N LEU A 267 -10.26 -19.37 -1.57
CA LEU A 267 -9.66 -20.48 -0.80
C LEU A 267 -10.22 -21.85 -1.22
N LEU A 268 -11.53 -21.96 -1.46
CA LEU A 268 -12.18 -23.23 -1.83
C LEU A 268 -11.91 -23.64 -3.27
N LEU A 269 -11.74 -22.67 -4.18
CA LEU A 269 -11.39 -22.91 -5.58
C LEU A 269 -9.88 -23.13 -5.76
N GLY A 270 -9.08 -22.62 -4.82
CA GLY A 270 -7.63 -22.77 -4.75
C GLY A 270 -7.21 -24.15 -4.26
N ASP A 271 -7.41 -25.16 -5.12
CA ASP A 271 -6.66 -26.42 -5.24
C ASP A 271 -7.07 -27.12 -6.56
N SER A 272 -7.18 -26.35 -7.66
CA SER A 272 -7.56 -26.85 -9.00
C SER A 272 -6.75 -26.20 -10.13
N GLU A 273 -5.44 -26.01 -9.91
CA GLU A 273 -4.42 -25.89 -10.96
C GLU A 273 -3.23 -26.80 -10.67
#